data_AF-A0A7C3SXM7-F1
#
_entry.id   AF-A0A7C3SXM7-F1
#
_cell.length_a   1.000
_cell.length_b   1.000
_cell.length_c   1.000
_cell.angle_alpha   90.00
_cell.angle_beta   90.00
_cell.angle_gamma   90.00
#
_symmetry.space_group_name_H-M   'P 1'
#
loop_
_entity.id
_entity.type
_entity.pdbx_description
1 polymer ?
#
loop_
_entity_poly.entity_id
_entity_poly.type
_entity_poly.pdbx_seq_one_letter_code
_entity_poly.pdbx_strand_id
1 'polypeptide(L)'
;MYKEKKGIGISDISSSEGRLRRFTFLCKIIRSEKGLTRKRLENLAEKEIGSPFKNKTVLQRHLIILENMGLIETSEGLYTLSSDGKALCELTPECQIITPLSFEEQVIYLRALFTSPLKYQLIEFLETVRLYSDRNRKDIISNYFSTELAKSIWNKTTIEKNLKKLNETGKIPTFFENKFRCMEMWLEDTGIIKKEKDKILLRCSAEKFLSGIKEESSIKNKIYELIGTVLIDKWVSFSYSKHEEEFLVKFKEAYRLFKGESNISDIRAIMTYVCVKLLKNRIVIEEESFYEAIKSLWSEGIVKSVMLGRNGKPAHVLLSEAT
;
A
#
# COMPACT_ATOMS: atom_id res chain seq x y z
N MET A 1 -26.05 6.55 18.53
CA MET A 1 -26.31 6.44 17.07
C MET A 1 -25.07 5.87 16.40
N TYR A 2 -25.06 4.55 16.15
CA TYR A 2 -24.01 3.93 15.35
C TYR A 2 -24.21 4.35 13.90
N LYS A 3 -23.31 5.19 13.37
CA LYS A 3 -23.23 5.43 11.93
C LYS A 3 -22.93 4.08 11.27
N GLU A 4 -23.81 3.62 10.39
CA GLU A 4 -23.49 2.57 9.43
C GLU A 4 -22.15 2.92 8.78
N LYS A 5 -21.15 2.05 8.96
CA LYS A 5 -19.89 2.16 8.23
C LYS A 5 -20.22 1.95 6.76
N LYS A 6 -20.40 3.06 6.02
CA LYS A 6 -20.32 3.07 4.56
C LYS A 6 -19.09 2.26 4.14
N GLY A 7 -19.27 1.37 3.17
CA GLY A 7 -18.28 0.36 2.78
C GLY A 7 -16.86 0.93 2.70
N ILE A 8 -15.93 0.27 3.38
CA ILE A 8 -14.51 0.60 3.32
C ILE A 8 -14.03 0.18 1.92
N GLY A 9 -13.78 1.16 1.06
CA GLY A 9 -13.33 0.93 -0.31
C GLY A 9 -12.87 2.23 -0.96
N ILE A 10 -12.35 2.13 -2.19
CA ILE A 10 -12.04 3.24 -3.10
C ILE A 10 -13.38 3.81 -3.57
N SER A 11 -14.09 4.44 -2.64
CA SER A 11 -15.48 4.77 -2.83
C SER A 11 -15.63 6.05 -3.62
N ASP A 12 -14.75 7.03 -3.44
CA ASP A 12 -14.99 8.40 -3.89
C ASP A 12 -13.79 9.13 -4.51
N ILE A 13 -12.72 8.47 -4.96
CA ILE A 13 -11.61 9.18 -5.64
C ILE A 13 -11.68 8.99 -7.16
N SER A 14 -11.52 10.07 -7.93
CA SER A 14 -11.43 9.98 -9.39
C SER A 14 -10.01 9.60 -9.83
N SER A 15 -9.84 9.09 -11.06
CA SER A 15 -8.53 8.72 -11.60
C SER A 15 -7.52 9.88 -11.68
N SER A 16 -8.00 11.10 -11.93
CA SER A 16 -7.14 12.28 -11.92
C SER A 16 -6.74 12.71 -10.51
N GLU A 17 -7.46 12.27 -9.47
CA GLU A 17 -7.20 12.52 -8.05
C GLU A 17 -6.30 11.43 -7.45
N GLY A 18 -6.53 10.15 -7.77
CA GLY A 18 -5.97 9.01 -7.07
C GLY A 18 -4.55 8.57 -7.42
N ARG A 19 -3.67 9.38 -8.04
CA ARG A 19 -2.32 8.89 -8.37
C ARG A 19 -1.55 8.45 -7.13
N LEU A 20 -1.00 7.23 -7.12
CA LEU A 20 -0.37 6.66 -5.92
C LEU A 20 0.74 7.55 -5.34
N ARG A 21 1.60 8.13 -6.19
CA ARG A 21 2.65 9.06 -5.74
C ARG A 21 2.16 10.27 -4.96
N ARG A 22 0.93 10.73 -5.17
CA ARG A 22 0.39 11.83 -4.36
C ARG A 22 0.27 11.44 -2.89
N PHE A 23 -0.01 10.17 -2.62
CA PHE A 23 0.02 9.63 -1.27
C PHE A 23 1.44 9.68 -0.71
N THR A 24 2.47 9.34 -1.51
CA THR A 24 3.89 9.49 -1.11
C THR A 24 4.22 10.95 -0.75
N PHE A 25 3.82 11.90 -1.58
CA PHE A 25 4.02 13.34 -1.32
C PHE A 25 3.31 13.80 -0.05
N LEU A 26 2.05 13.40 0.15
CA LEU A 26 1.33 13.72 1.38
C LEU A 26 2.02 13.12 2.61
N CYS A 27 2.53 11.88 2.54
CA CYS A 27 3.33 11.30 3.61
C CYS A 27 4.59 12.13 3.89
N LYS A 28 5.29 12.62 2.86
CA LYS A 28 6.46 13.50 3.03
C LYS A 28 6.11 14.83 3.70
N ILE A 29 4.97 15.43 3.35
CA ILE A 29 4.47 16.63 4.03
C ILE A 29 4.15 16.32 5.50
N ILE A 30 3.47 15.21 5.78
CA ILE A 30 3.18 14.80 7.17
C ILE A 30 4.47 14.54 7.96
N ARG A 31 5.53 14.05 7.30
CA ARG A 31 6.84 13.85 7.91
C ARG A 31 7.51 15.14 8.37
N SER A 32 7.21 16.27 7.73
CA SER A 32 7.98 17.52 7.96
C SER A 32 7.77 18.11 9.35
N GLU A 33 6.72 17.71 10.07
CA GLU A 33 6.38 18.20 11.40
C GLU A 33 5.97 17.02 12.31
N LYS A 34 6.16 17.15 13.64
CA LYS A 34 5.75 16.13 14.62
C LYS A 34 4.23 16.14 14.84
N GLY A 35 3.48 15.83 13.80
CA GLY A 35 2.03 15.83 13.78
C GLY A 35 1.45 17.12 13.19
N LEU A 36 0.48 16.95 12.30
CA LEU A 36 -0.16 18.06 11.60
C LEU A 36 -1.65 18.12 11.89
N THR A 37 -2.17 19.30 12.20
CA THR A 37 -3.61 19.53 12.15
C THR A 37 -4.09 19.48 10.69
N ARG A 38 -5.38 19.15 10.48
CA ARG A 38 -5.99 19.17 9.14
C ARG A 38 -5.73 20.49 8.40
N LYS A 39 -5.95 21.63 9.06
CA LYS A 39 -5.78 22.96 8.46
C LYS A 39 -4.33 23.23 8.03
N ARG A 40 -3.35 22.80 8.85
CA ARG A 40 -1.94 22.94 8.51
C ARG A 40 -1.57 22.07 7.30
N LEU A 41 -2.06 20.84 7.27
CA LEU A 41 -1.84 19.93 6.14
C LEU A 41 -2.50 20.42 4.85
N GLU A 42 -3.71 21.00 4.92
CA GLU A 42 -4.37 21.67 3.78
C GLU A 42 -3.46 22.74 3.17
N ASN A 43 -2.95 23.65 4.01
CA ASN A 43 -2.08 24.75 3.56
C ASN A 43 -0.78 24.25 2.93
N LEU A 44 -0.14 23.24 3.52
CA LEU A 44 1.11 22.67 3.01
C LEU A 44 0.89 21.90 1.70
N ALA A 45 -0.16 21.07 1.63
CA ALA A 45 -0.50 20.32 0.42
C ALA A 45 -0.86 21.23 -0.75
N GLU A 46 -1.61 22.31 -0.52
CA GLU A 46 -1.88 23.31 -1.56
C GLU A 46 -0.60 24.00 -2.03
N LYS A 47 0.30 24.37 -1.10
CA LYS A 47 1.57 25.04 -1.42
C LYS A 47 2.54 24.14 -2.20
N GLU A 48 2.66 22.88 -1.80
CA GLU A 48 3.70 21.98 -2.32
C GLU A 48 3.24 21.13 -3.51
N ILE A 49 1.95 20.76 -3.57
CA ILE A 49 1.40 19.89 -4.62
C ILE A 49 0.51 20.66 -5.60
N GLY A 50 -0.14 21.75 -5.16
CA GLY A 50 -0.90 22.65 -6.02
C GLY A 50 -2.36 22.24 -6.26
N SER A 51 -2.82 22.42 -7.50
CA SER A 51 -4.25 22.53 -7.85
C SER A 51 -5.18 21.40 -7.39
N PRO A 52 -4.77 20.11 -7.30
CA PRO A 52 -5.65 19.05 -6.81
C PRO A 52 -6.10 19.25 -5.36
N PHE A 53 -5.30 19.94 -4.56
CA PHE A 53 -5.56 20.15 -3.13
C PHE A 53 -6.21 21.49 -2.78
N LYS A 54 -6.53 22.32 -3.79
CA LYS A 54 -7.41 23.48 -3.60
C LYS A 54 -8.81 23.08 -3.14
N ASN A 55 -9.24 21.86 -3.48
CA ASN A 55 -10.50 21.30 -3.03
C ASN A 55 -10.29 20.47 -1.74
N LYS A 56 -10.80 20.99 -0.61
CA LYS A 56 -10.67 20.36 0.72
C LYS A 56 -11.27 18.95 0.81
N THR A 57 -12.29 18.65 0.01
CA THR A 57 -12.89 17.31 -0.05
C THR A 57 -11.97 16.31 -0.74
N VAL A 58 -11.07 16.76 -1.62
CA VAL A 58 -10.04 15.90 -2.22
C VAL A 58 -9.04 15.45 -1.16
N LEU A 59 -8.50 16.38 -0.37
CA LEU A 59 -7.54 16.04 0.68
C LEU A 59 -8.15 15.06 1.68
N GLN A 60 -9.37 15.32 2.16
CA GLN A 60 -10.03 14.43 3.11
C GLN A 60 -10.16 13.00 2.58
N ARG A 61 -10.53 12.84 1.30
CA ARG A 61 -10.59 11.51 0.66
C ARG A 61 -9.21 10.85 0.61
N HIS A 62 -8.15 11.60 0.35
CA HIS A 62 -6.79 11.06 0.35
C HIS A 62 -6.34 10.61 1.74
N LEU A 63 -6.64 11.38 2.78
CA LEU A 63 -6.28 11.04 4.16
C LEU A 63 -6.97 9.76 4.61
N ILE A 64 -8.27 9.61 4.29
CA ILE A 64 -9.01 8.36 4.57
C ILE A 64 -8.37 7.15 3.86
N ILE A 65 -7.93 7.32 2.61
CA ILE A 65 -7.26 6.25 1.86
C ILE A 65 -5.90 5.91 2.50
N LEU A 66 -5.09 6.91 2.84
CA LEU A 66 -3.81 6.74 3.51
C LEU A 66 -3.94 6.04 4.87
N GLU A 67 -4.95 6.41 5.66
CA GLU A 67 -5.29 5.74 6.93
C GLU A 67 -5.70 4.29 6.70
N ASN A 68 -6.56 4.03 5.71
CA ASN A 68 -6.98 2.67 5.37
C ASN A 68 -5.81 1.81 4.89
N MET A 69 -4.89 2.38 4.12
CA MET A 69 -3.64 1.75 3.70
C MET A 69 -2.66 1.54 4.87
N GLY A 70 -2.92 2.12 6.04
CA GLY A 70 -2.06 2.04 7.21
C GLY A 70 -0.76 2.85 7.08
N LEU A 71 -0.72 3.85 6.20
CA LEU A 71 0.47 4.70 5.97
C LEU A 71 0.50 5.93 6.89
N ILE A 72 -0.65 6.35 7.42
CA ILE A 72 -0.76 7.44 8.39
C ILE A 72 -1.69 7.03 9.54
N GLU A 73 -1.57 7.73 10.64
CA GLU A 73 -2.41 7.58 11.82
C GLU A 73 -2.97 8.95 12.22
N THR A 74 -4.16 8.94 12.84
CA THR A 74 -4.75 10.15 13.42
C THR A 74 -4.98 9.94 14.90
N SER A 75 -4.39 10.80 15.73
CA SER A 75 -4.58 10.83 17.17
C SER A 75 -4.80 12.26 17.63
N GLU A 76 -5.82 12.50 18.46
CA GLU A 76 -6.12 13.82 19.04
C GLU A 76 -6.26 14.95 17.98
N GLY A 77 -6.72 14.61 16.77
CA GLY A 77 -6.88 15.56 15.67
C GLY A 77 -5.59 15.92 14.92
N LEU A 78 -4.49 15.22 15.21
CA LEU A 78 -3.21 15.35 14.53
C LEU A 78 -2.96 14.13 13.64
N TYR A 79 -2.52 14.40 12.41
CA TYR A 79 -2.06 13.39 11.45
C TYR A 79 -0.56 13.15 11.63
N THR A 80 -0.16 11.89 11.77
CA THR A 80 1.25 11.46 11.86
C THR A 80 1.51 10.30 10.90
N LEU A 81 2.79 10.05 10.60
CA LEU A 81 3.17 8.85 9.85
C LEU A 81 3.11 7.61 10.74
N SER A 82 2.51 6.54 10.21
CA SER A 82 2.70 5.20 10.77
C SER A 82 4.14 4.72 10.51
N SER A 83 4.52 3.58 11.10
CA SER A 83 5.81 2.94 10.81
C SER A 83 6.03 2.65 9.32
N ASP A 84 4.97 2.23 8.61
CA ASP A 84 5.04 1.98 7.16
C ASP A 84 5.13 3.29 6.35
N GLY A 85 4.45 4.34 6.80
CA GLY A 85 4.58 5.68 6.20
C GLY A 85 5.98 6.28 6.37
N LYS A 86 6.62 6.05 7.53
CA LYS A 86 8.03 6.44 7.76
C LYS A 86 8.94 5.69 6.80
N ALA A 87 8.78 4.38 6.70
CA ALA A 87 9.56 3.56 5.77
C ALA A 87 9.39 4.00 4.31
N LEU A 88 8.16 4.32 3.88
CA LEU A 88 7.88 4.88 2.56
C LEU A 88 8.68 6.16 2.30
N CYS A 89 8.70 7.09 3.26
CA CYS A 89 9.40 8.35 3.07
C CYS A 89 10.93 8.17 2.95
N GLU A 90 11.53 7.23 3.69
CA GLU A 90 12.97 6.96 3.61
C GLU A 90 13.37 6.16 2.37
N LEU A 91 12.51 5.26 1.92
CA LEU A 91 12.77 4.46 0.72
C LEU A 91 12.62 5.27 -0.58
N THR A 92 12.04 6.47 -0.50
CA THR A 92 11.68 7.30 -1.65
C THR A 92 12.20 8.74 -1.52
N PRO A 93 13.50 8.98 -1.26
CA PRO A 93 14.01 10.33 -0.98
C PRO A 93 13.72 11.30 -2.13
N GLU A 94 13.88 10.85 -3.36
CA GLU A 94 13.53 11.58 -4.58
C GLU A 94 12.15 11.12 -5.06
N CYS A 95 11.12 11.95 -4.90
CA CYS A 95 9.78 11.66 -5.43
C CYS A 95 9.40 12.76 -6.41
N GLN A 96 8.94 12.39 -7.60
CA GLN A 96 8.39 13.29 -8.61
C GLN A 96 7.01 12.79 -9.01
N ILE A 97 6.00 13.68 -9.04
CA ILE A 97 4.58 13.29 -9.22
C ILE A 97 4.31 12.59 -10.56
N ILE A 98 5.10 12.89 -11.59
CA ILE A 98 4.79 12.55 -13.00
C ILE A 98 5.50 11.27 -13.46
N THR A 99 6.58 10.84 -12.80
CA THR A 99 7.32 9.65 -13.24
C THR A 99 6.67 8.34 -12.72
N PRO A 100 6.93 7.18 -13.37
CA PRO A 100 6.43 5.87 -12.92
C PRO A 100 6.94 5.53 -11.52
N LEU A 101 6.19 4.73 -10.76
CA LEU A 101 6.59 4.27 -9.43
C LEU A 101 7.99 3.63 -9.46
N SER A 102 8.81 3.94 -8.46
CA SER A 102 10.06 3.22 -8.22
C SER A 102 9.75 1.81 -7.73
N PHE A 103 10.74 0.92 -7.80
CA PHE A 103 10.61 -0.43 -7.26
C PHE A 103 10.16 -0.42 -5.79
N GLU A 104 10.78 0.43 -4.96
CA GLU A 104 10.42 0.58 -3.56
C GLU A 104 8.98 1.06 -3.37
N GLU A 105 8.50 2.02 -4.17
CA GLU A 105 7.11 2.47 -4.13
C GLU A 105 6.15 1.34 -4.51
N GLN A 106 6.46 0.58 -5.56
CA GLN A 106 5.63 -0.55 -6.01
C GLN A 106 5.48 -1.59 -4.90
N VAL A 107 6.59 -1.97 -4.24
CA VAL A 107 6.55 -2.94 -3.12
C VAL A 107 5.69 -2.42 -1.98
N ILE A 108 5.89 -1.17 -1.54
CA ILE A 108 5.11 -0.61 -0.43
C ILE A 108 3.64 -0.50 -0.78
N TYR A 109 3.30 -0.03 -1.98
CA TYR A 109 1.90 0.10 -2.38
C TYR A 109 1.23 -1.25 -2.55
N LEU A 110 1.89 -2.26 -3.13
CA LEU A 110 1.34 -3.61 -3.16
C LEU A 110 1.09 -4.14 -1.76
N ARG A 111 2.06 -4.00 -0.85
CA ARG A 111 1.87 -4.43 0.55
C ARG A 111 0.71 -3.68 1.20
N ALA A 112 0.67 -2.35 1.11
CA ALA A 112 -0.36 -1.53 1.75
C ALA A 112 -1.76 -1.81 1.18
N LEU A 113 -1.89 -1.98 -0.15
CA LEU A 113 -3.16 -2.26 -0.81
C LEU A 113 -3.72 -3.64 -0.44
N PHE A 114 -2.86 -4.67 -0.41
CA PHE A 114 -3.29 -6.05 -0.20
C PHE A 114 -3.26 -6.52 1.27
N THR A 115 -2.68 -5.74 2.18
CA THR A 115 -2.78 -5.98 3.64
C THR A 115 -3.80 -5.07 4.35
N SER A 116 -4.39 -4.12 3.63
CA SER A 116 -5.48 -3.24 4.10
C SER A 116 -6.87 -3.80 3.77
N PRO A 117 -7.95 -3.19 4.30
CA PRO A 117 -9.32 -3.51 3.89
C PRO A 117 -9.61 -3.30 2.39
N LEU A 118 -8.79 -2.51 1.68
CA LEU A 118 -8.95 -2.27 0.24
C LEU A 118 -8.75 -3.54 -0.60
N LYS A 119 -8.05 -4.53 -0.05
CA LYS A 119 -7.73 -5.80 -0.72
C LYS A 119 -8.96 -6.49 -1.30
N TYR A 120 -10.10 -6.48 -0.60
CA TYR A 120 -11.30 -7.19 -1.05
C TYR A 120 -11.80 -6.64 -2.39
N GLN A 121 -11.82 -5.32 -2.50
CA GLN A 121 -12.24 -4.62 -3.71
C GLN A 121 -11.28 -4.87 -4.88
N LEU A 122 -9.98 -4.91 -4.61
CA LEU A 122 -8.95 -5.16 -5.61
C LEU A 122 -8.90 -6.61 -6.06
N ILE A 123 -9.11 -7.57 -5.15
CA ILE A 123 -9.21 -8.99 -5.49
C ILE A 123 -10.42 -9.24 -6.40
N GLU A 124 -11.60 -8.70 -6.06
CA GLU A 124 -12.80 -8.81 -6.90
C GLU A 124 -12.59 -8.19 -8.29
N PHE A 125 -11.89 -7.05 -8.34
CA PHE A 125 -11.51 -6.43 -9.61
C PHE A 125 -10.62 -7.36 -10.44
N LEU A 126 -9.56 -7.91 -9.84
CA LEU A 126 -8.62 -8.80 -10.54
C LEU A 126 -9.30 -10.09 -11.01
N GLU A 127 -10.20 -10.66 -10.19
CA GLU A 127 -11.01 -11.81 -10.58
C GLU A 127 -11.94 -11.49 -11.76
N THR A 128 -12.55 -10.32 -11.76
CA THR A 128 -13.37 -9.90 -12.91
C THR A 128 -12.51 -9.77 -14.17
N VAL A 129 -11.32 -9.17 -14.06
CA VAL A 129 -10.39 -9.07 -15.19
C VAL A 129 -9.97 -10.46 -15.69
N ARG A 130 -9.69 -11.40 -14.78
CA ARG A 130 -9.32 -12.78 -15.11
C ARG A 130 -10.43 -13.51 -15.87
N LEU A 131 -11.65 -13.49 -15.32
CA LEU A 131 -12.83 -14.18 -15.86
C LEU A 131 -13.28 -13.64 -17.21
N TYR A 132 -13.06 -12.36 -17.47
CA TYR A 132 -13.50 -11.66 -18.69
C TYR A 132 -12.31 -11.15 -19.53
N SER A 133 -11.16 -11.81 -19.46
CA SER A 133 -9.90 -11.40 -20.12
C SER A 133 -9.97 -11.39 -21.66
N ASP A 134 -10.88 -12.18 -22.24
CA ASP A 134 -11.14 -12.21 -23.68
C ASP A 134 -12.05 -11.06 -24.14
N ARG A 135 -12.75 -10.39 -23.21
CA ARG A 135 -13.73 -9.33 -23.48
C ARG A 135 -13.10 -7.95 -23.54
N ASN A 136 -13.88 -6.99 -24.00
CA ASN A 136 -13.48 -5.58 -24.00
C ASN A 136 -13.62 -4.98 -22.58
N ARG A 137 -12.96 -3.85 -22.35
CA ARG A 137 -12.96 -3.11 -21.08
C ARG A 137 -14.36 -2.78 -20.58
N LYS A 138 -15.29 -2.46 -21.49
CA LYS A 138 -16.68 -2.12 -21.14
C LYS A 138 -17.39 -3.31 -20.48
N ASP A 139 -17.20 -4.51 -21.01
CA ASP A 139 -17.82 -5.72 -20.48
C ASP A 139 -17.22 -6.08 -19.11
N ILE A 140 -15.90 -5.93 -18.93
CA ILE A 140 -15.24 -6.11 -17.62
C ILE A 140 -15.83 -5.14 -16.59
N ILE A 141 -15.99 -3.86 -16.95
CA ILE A 141 -16.60 -2.84 -16.09
C ILE A 141 -18.03 -3.25 -15.71
N SER A 142 -18.85 -3.64 -16.69
CA SER A 142 -20.23 -4.04 -16.47
C SER A 142 -20.33 -5.20 -15.48
N ASN A 143 -19.48 -6.22 -15.66
CA ASN A 143 -19.46 -7.40 -14.80
C ASN A 143 -18.98 -7.07 -13.39
N TYR A 144 -17.92 -6.26 -13.24
CA TYR A 144 -17.41 -5.86 -11.93
C TYR A 144 -18.49 -5.13 -11.11
N PHE A 145 -19.17 -4.15 -11.71
CA PHE A 145 -20.23 -3.40 -11.01
C PHE A 145 -21.51 -4.23 -10.78
N SER A 146 -21.65 -5.38 -11.44
CA SER A 146 -22.76 -6.30 -11.21
C SER A 146 -22.55 -7.20 -9.98
N THR A 147 -21.34 -7.22 -9.41
CA THR A 147 -21.01 -8.03 -8.22
C THR A 147 -21.71 -7.51 -6.95
N GLU A 148 -21.96 -8.41 -6.00
CA GLU A 148 -22.53 -8.03 -4.70
C GLU A 148 -21.55 -7.18 -3.88
N LEU A 149 -20.24 -7.41 -4.03
CA LEU A 149 -19.23 -6.55 -3.38
C LEU A 149 -19.36 -5.11 -3.88
N ALA A 150 -19.41 -4.87 -5.19
CA ALA A 150 -19.57 -3.52 -5.73
C ALA A 150 -20.87 -2.86 -5.22
N LYS A 151 -21.98 -3.60 -5.20
CA LYS A 151 -23.28 -3.12 -4.68
C LYS A 151 -23.33 -2.89 -3.17
N SER A 152 -22.41 -3.48 -2.41
CA SER A 152 -22.28 -3.22 -0.97
C SER A 152 -21.38 -2.01 -0.68
N ILE A 153 -20.38 -1.74 -1.52
CA ILE A 153 -19.47 -0.59 -1.38
C ILE A 153 -20.16 0.70 -1.85
N TRP A 154 -20.88 0.65 -2.98
CA TRP A 154 -21.58 1.81 -3.54
C TRP A 154 -23.09 1.60 -3.54
N ASN A 155 -23.84 2.70 -3.62
CA ASN A 155 -25.30 2.66 -3.62
C ASN A 155 -25.85 1.77 -4.77
N LYS A 156 -26.51 0.67 -4.40
CA LYS A 156 -27.08 -0.33 -5.31
C LYS A 156 -27.97 0.29 -6.40
N THR A 157 -28.90 1.17 -6.03
CA THR A 157 -29.79 1.86 -6.99
C THR A 157 -29.02 2.69 -8.00
N THR A 158 -27.95 3.35 -7.56
CA THR A 158 -27.06 4.13 -8.44
C THR A 158 -26.32 3.23 -9.42
N ILE A 159 -25.82 2.08 -8.95
CA ILE A 159 -25.19 1.08 -9.82
C ILE A 159 -26.20 0.58 -10.86
N GLU A 160 -27.37 0.12 -10.45
CA GLU A 160 -28.40 -0.44 -11.34
C GLU A 160 -28.82 0.56 -12.41
N LYS A 161 -29.01 1.83 -12.03
CA LYS A 161 -29.29 2.92 -12.98
C LYS A 161 -28.16 3.11 -14.00
N ASN A 162 -26.90 3.05 -13.57
CA ASN A 162 -25.76 3.20 -14.46
C ASN A 162 -25.52 1.96 -15.34
N LEU A 163 -25.78 0.75 -14.84
CA LEU A 163 -25.75 -0.49 -15.63
C LEU A 163 -26.82 -0.45 -16.73
N LYS A 164 -28.05 -0.01 -16.40
CA LYS A 164 -29.10 0.19 -17.40
C LYS A 164 -28.67 1.17 -18.49
N LYS A 165 -28.13 2.33 -18.10
CA LYS A 165 -27.61 3.34 -19.04
C LYS A 165 -26.48 2.79 -19.91
N LEU A 166 -25.58 1.99 -19.35
CA LEU A 166 -24.49 1.33 -20.08
C LEU A 166 -25.04 0.38 -21.15
N ASN A 167 -26.03 -0.43 -20.81
CA ASN A 167 -26.65 -1.39 -21.72
C ASN A 167 -27.44 -0.68 -22.84
N GLU A 168 -28.17 0.39 -22.52
CA GLU A 168 -28.96 1.15 -23.49
C GLU A 168 -28.12 1.98 -24.45
N THR A 169 -27.07 2.63 -23.95
CA THR A 169 -26.28 3.60 -24.74
C THR A 169 -24.99 3.03 -25.31
N GLY A 170 -24.54 1.87 -24.80
CA GLY A 170 -23.22 1.29 -25.10
C GLY A 170 -22.03 2.10 -24.55
N LYS A 171 -22.27 3.25 -23.89
CA LYS A 171 -21.23 4.15 -23.38
C LYS A 171 -21.01 3.95 -21.89
N ILE A 172 -19.75 3.86 -21.47
CA ILE A 172 -19.37 3.76 -20.05
C ILE A 172 -19.80 5.03 -19.31
N PRO A 173 -20.70 4.95 -18.30
CA PRO A 173 -21.05 6.09 -17.49
C PRO A 173 -19.85 6.64 -16.73
N THR A 174 -19.76 7.97 -16.60
CA THR A 174 -18.69 8.66 -15.87
C THR A 174 -18.51 8.16 -14.44
N PHE A 175 -19.62 7.73 -13.80
CA PHE A 175 -19.60 7.12 -12.48
C PHE A 175 -18.73 5.86 -12.43
N PHE A 176 -18.92 4.93 -13.39
CA PHE A 176 -18.09 3.72 -13.50
C PHE A 176 -16.68 4.06 -13.93
N GLU A 177 -16.52 4.91 -14.94
CA GLU A 177 -15.22 5.32 -15.45
C GLU A 177 -14.31 5.83 -14.34
N ASN A 178 -14.80 6.76 -13.50
CA ASN A 178 -13.97 7.36 -12.46
C ASN A 178 -13.51 6.35 -11.39
N LYS A 179 -14.41 5.47 -10.95
CA LYS A 179 -14.15 4.51 -9.87
C LYS A 179 -13.30 3.35 -10.35
N PHE A 180 -13.66 2.80 -11.50
CA PHE A 180 -12.94 1.67 -12.10
C PHE A 180 -11.53 2.08 -12.53
N ARG A 181 -11.40 3.25 -13.18
CA ARG A 181 -10.10 3.74 -13.65
C ARG A 181 -9.12 4.02 -12.52
N CYS A 182 -9.59 4.34 -11.31
CA CYS A 182 -8.69 4.50 -10.16
C CYS A 182 -8.05 3.16 -9.76
N MET A 183 -8.84 2.10 -9.61
CA MET A 183 -8.32 0.75 -9.31
C MET A 183 -7.41 0.26 -10.43
N GLU A 184 -7.86 0.43 -11.67
CA GLU A 184 -7.11 0.08 -12.87
C GLU A 184 -5.73 0.77 -12.89
N MET A 185 -5.69 2.08 -12.60
CA MET A 185 -4.43 2.83 -12.54
C MET A 185 -3.50 2.33 -11.42
N TRP A 186 -4.02 2.04 -10.22
CA TRP A 186 -3.18 1.54 -9.12
C TRP A 186 -2.57 0.17 -9.43
N LEU A 187 -3.36 -0.72 -10.02
CA LEU A 187 -2.92 -2.05 -10.40
C LEU A 187 -1.97 -2.02 -11.60
N GLU A 188 -2.11 -1.04 -12.50
CA GLU A 188 -1.17 -0.78 -13.59
C GLU A 188 0.15 -0.23 -13.06
N ASP A 189 0.11 0.79 -12.20
CA ASP A 189 1.29 1.42 -11.59
C ASP A 189 2.13 0.42 -10.77
N THR A 190 1.47 -0.56 -10.14
CA THR A 190 2.10 -1.64 -9.37
C THR A 190 2.47 -2.87 -10.21
N GLY A 191 2.21 -2.85 -11.52
CA GLY A 191 2.63 -3.91 -12.44
C GLY A 191 1.77 -5.19 -12.41
N ILE A 192 0.61 -5.19 -11.76
CA ILE A 192 -0.28 -6.36 -11.69
C ILE A 192 -1.04 -6.56 -13.00
N ILE A 193 -1.51 -5.47 -13.61
CA ILE A 193 -2.23 -5.51 -14.89
C ILE A 193 -1.48 -4.78 -15.99
N LYS A 194 -1.89 -5.03 -17.24
CA LYS A 194 -1.48 -4.25 -18.40
C LYS A 194 -2.70 -3.93 -19.26
N LYS A 195 -2.62 -2.81 -19.98
CA LYS A 195 -3.62 -2.41 -20.97
C LYS A 195 -3.12 -2.74 -22.36
N GLU A 196 -3.97 -3.39 -23.14
CA GLU A 196 -3.70 -3.69 -24.54
C GLU A 196 -4.92 -3.29 -25.38
N LYS A 197 -4.81 -2.15 -26.08
CA LYS A 197 -5.93 -1.55 -26.83
C LYS A 197 -7.15 -1.38 -25.91
N ASP A 198 -8.26 -2.05 -26.22
CA ASP A 198 -9.51 -2.01 -25.46
C ASP A 198 -9.62 -3.12 -24.41
N LYS A 199 -8.52 -3.80 -24.07
CA LYS A 199 -8.49 -4.90 -23.10
C LYS A 199 -7.65 -4.55 -21.88
N ILE A 200 -8.06 -5.16 -20.77
CA ILE A 200 -7.31 -5.16 -19.51
C ILE A 200 -6.93 -6.62 -19.26
N LEU A 201 -5.64 -6.88 -19.09
CA LEU A 201 -5.12 -8.22 -18.91
C LEU A 201 -4.32 -8.31 -17.63
N LEU A 202 -4.46 -9.43 -16.91
CA LEU A 202 -3.51 -9.79 -15.87
C LEU A 202 -2.15 -10.09 -16.50
N ARG A 203 -1.06 -9.71 -15.83
CA ARG A 203 0.25 -10.23 -16.19
C ARG A 203 0.36 -11.69 -15.76
N CYS A 204 1.20 -12.48 -16.42
CA CYS A 204 1.37 -13.90 -16.07
C CYS A 204 1.77 -14.11 -14.59
N SER A 205 2.59 -13.20 -14.05
CA SER A 205 2.96 -13.20 -12.63
C SER A 205 1.79 -12.85 -11.69
N ALA A 206 0.84 -12.05 -12.15
CA ALA A 206 -0.31 -11.62 -11.36
C ALA A 206 -1.32 -12.76 -11.10
N GLU A 207 -1.40 -13.76 -11.98
CA GLU A 207 -2.22 -14.97 -11.74
C GLU A 207 -1.74 -15.73 -10.51
N LYS A 208 -0.42 -15.94 -10.38
CA LYS A 208 0.18 -16.60 -9.21
C LYS A 208 -0.04 -15.79 -7.94
N PHE A 209 0.12 -14.47 -8.03
CA PHE A 209 -0.16 -13.55 -6.93
C PHE A 209 -1.61 -13.64 -6.45
N LEU A 210 -2.57 -13.65 -7.39
CA LEU A 210 -3.99 -13.71 -7.08
C LEU A 210 -4.40 -15.05 -6.44
N SER A 211 -3.88 -16.16 -6.95
CA SER A 211 -4.07 -17.48 -6.32
C SER A 211 -3.49 -17.53 -4.91
N GLY A 212 -2.25 -17.07 -4.71
CA GLY A 212 -1.61 -17.09 -3.39
C GLY A 212 -2.34 -16.22 -2.36
N ILE A 213 -2.88 -15.07 -2.77
CA ILE A 213 -3.71 -14.23 -1.90
C ILE A 213 -4.97 -14.95 -1.39
N LYS A 214 -5.57 -15.82 -2.21
CA LYS A 214 -6.81 -16.53 -1.88
C LYS A 214 -6.59 -17.73 -0.96
N GLU A 215 -5.46 -18.39 -1.12
CA GLU A 215 -5.08 -19.58 -0.34
C GLU A 215 -4.62 -19.21 1.08
N GLU A 216 -4.10 -17.98 1.26
CA GLU A 216 -3.53 -17.55 2.52
C GLU A 216 -4.56 -17.00 3.51
N SER A 217 -4.65 -17.68 4.66
CA SER A 217 -5.46 -17.24 5.81
C SER A 217 -5.03 -15.85 6.34
N SER A 218 -3.73 -15.53 6.21
CA SER A 218 -3.16 -14.23 6.57
C SER A 218 -2.11 -13.80 5.53
N ILE A 219 -2.55 -13.01 4.55
CA ILE A 219 -1.70 -12.42 3.50
C ILE A 219 -0.45 -11.73 4.09
N LYS A 220 -0.54 -11.16 5.30
CA LYS A 220 0.60 -10.49 5.95
C LYS A 220 1.83 -11.38 6.14
N ASN A 221 1.65 -12.69 6.23
CA ASN A 221 2.74 -13.64 6.48
C ASN A 221 3.52 -14.00 5.21
N LYS A 222 2.98 -13.65 4.03
CA LYS A 222 3.51 -14.05 2.71
C LYS A 222 3.56 -12.89 1.72
N ILE A 223 3.37 -11.67 2.20
CA ILE A 223 3.13 -10.53 1.30
C ILE A 223 4.38 -10.20 0.48
N TYR A 224 5.59 -10.34 1.03
CA TYR A 224 6.82 -10.03 0.29
C TYR A 224 7.17 -11.11 -0.72
N GLU A 225 6.88 -12.37 -0.42
CA GLU A 225 6.96 -13.51 -1.33
C GLU A 225 6.03 -13.30 -2.52
N LEU A 226 4.76 -12.99 -2.24
CA LEU A 226 3.75 -12.71 -3.26
C LEU A 226 4.18 -11.51 -4.12
N ILE A 227 4.61 -10.39 -3.52
CA ILE A 227 5.12 -9.24 -4.27
C ILE A 227 6.34 -9.63 -5.12
N GLY A 228 7.23 -10.45 -4.58
CA GLY A 228 8.37 -11.01 -5.29
C GLY A 228 7.94 -11.70 -6.57
N THR A 229 6.87 -12.51 -6.55
CA THR A 229 6.35 -13.16 -7.76
C THR A 229 5.89 -12.18 -8.85
N VAL A 230 5.41 -10.98 -8.47
CA VAL A 230 4.89 -9.95 -9.38
C VAL A 230 6.03 -9.13 -9.99
N LEU A 231 6.94 -8.67 -9.15
CA LEU A 231 7.94 -7.66 -9.52
C LEU A 231 9.31 -8.25 -9.90
N ILE A 232 9.59 -9.50 -9.53
CA ILE A 232 10.91 -10.13 -9.71
C ILE A 232 10.77 -11.55 -10.24
N ASP A 233 11.35 -11.81 -11.42
CA ASP A 233 11.27 -13.13 -12.05
C ASP A 233 11.88 -14.27 -11.20
N LYS A 234 12.94 -13.98 -10.44
CA LYS A 234 13.66 -14.95 -9.60
C LYS A 234 14.12 -14.30 -8.29
N TRP A 235 13.81 -14.95 -7.18
CA TRP A 235 14.22 -14.55 -5.83
C TRP A 235 14.56 -15.78 -5.00
N VAL A 236 15.25 -15.58 -3.88
CA VAL A 236 15.59 -16.63 -2.91
C VAL A 236 14.97 -16.32 -1.55
N SER A 237 14.51 -17.35 -0.85
CA SER A 237 14.03 -17.20 0.52
C SER A 237 15.18 -16.81 1.45
N PHE A 238 14.91 -15.88 2.35
CA PHE A 238 15.85 -15.50 3.39
C PHE A 238 16.16 -16.69 4.31
N SER A 239 17.43 -16.75 4.70
CA SER A 239 17.99 -17.71 5.62
C SER A 239 19.08 -16.98 6.38
N TYR A 240 18.96 -16.89 7.70
CA TYR A 240 19.85 -16.10 8.52
C TYR A 240 21.31 -16.49 8.31
N SER A 241 21.63 -17.79 8.38
CA SER A 241 23.00 -18.31 8.20
C SER A 241 23.63 -18.03 6.83
N LYS A 242 22.85 -17.68 5.82
CA LYS A 242 23.34 -17.38 4.46
C LYS A 242 23.37 -15.90 4.12
N HIS A 243 22.53 -15.10 4.78
CA HIS A 243 22.28 -13.70 4.42
C HIS A 243 22.43 -12.76 5.62
N GLU A 244 23.13 -13.21 6.67
CA GLU A 244 23.34 -12.46 7.91
C GLU A 244 23.97 -11.10 7.64
N GLU A 245 25.02 -11.06 6.83
CA GLU A 245 25.76 -9.82 6.53
C GLU A 245 24.87 -8.80 5.82
N GLU A 246 24.17 -9.20 4.75
CA GLU A 246 23.25 -8.30 4.05
C GLU A 246 22.11 -7.83 4.95
N PHE A 247 21.56 -8.73 5.77
CA PHE A 247 20.53 -8.37 6.74
C PHE A 247 21.04 -7.36 7.75
N LEU A 248 22.20 -7.61 8.36
CA LEU A 248 22.78 -6.77 9.39
C LEU A 248 23.13 -5.38 8.86
N VAL A 249 23.68 -5.29 7.64
CA VAL A 249 23.95 -4.01 6.98
C VAL A 249 22.66 -3.21 6.82
N LYS A 250 21.59 -3.82 6.30
CA LYS A 250 20.30 -3.13 6.12
C LYS A 250 19.60 -2.80 7.43
N PHE A 251 19.72 -3.67 8.42
CA PHE A 251 19.17 -3.46 9.74
C PHE A 251 19.86 -2.29 10.46
N LYS A 252 21.20 -2.22 10.45
CA LYS A 252 21.95 -1.08 11.04
C LYS A 252 21.68 0.23 10.30
N GLU A 253 21.58 0.20 8.97
CA GLU A 253 21.19 1.36 8.15
C GLU A 253 19.81 1.88 8.58
N ALA A 254 18.81 1.00 8.59
CA ALA A 254 17.44 1.34 8.99
C ALA A 254 17.36 1.79 10.46
N TYR A 255 18.12 1.16 11.37
CA TYR A 255 18.17 1.54 12.78
C TYR A 255 18.56 3.01 12.96
N ARG A 256 19.54 3.49 12.18
CA ARG A 256 19.97 4.89 12.21
C ARG A 256 18.90 5.83 11.65
N LEU A 257 18.24 5.44 10.55
CA LEU A 257 17.20 6.24 9.90
C LEU A 257 15.96 6.41 10.80
N PHE A 258 15.54 5.36 11.49
CA PHE A 258 14.31 5.36 12.30
C PHE A 258 14.54 5.59 13.80
N LYS A 259 15.68 6.18 14.15
CA LYS A 259 16.05 6.48 15.53
C LYS A 259 15.26 7.68 16.07
N GLY A 260 14.59 7.47 17.20
CA GLY A 260 13.86 8.50 17.93
C GLY A 260 14.76 9.29 18.89
N GLU A 261 14.17 10.27 19.57
CA GLU A 261 14.88 11.18 20.49
C GLU A 261 15.47 10.47 21.72
N SER A 262 14.86 9.37 22.16
CA SER A 262 15.31 8.56 23.29
C SER A 262 16.34 7.48 22.92
N ASN A 263 17.03 7.63 21.78
CA ASN A 263 18.00 6.67 21.24
C ASN A 263 17.45 5.26 20.92
N ILE A 264 16.13 5.07 20.95
CA ILE A 264 15.44 3.83 20.52
C ILE A 264 14.91 4.01 19.09
N SER A 265 14.85 2.93 18.31
CA SER A 265 14.40 3.00 16.91
C SER A 265 13.09 2.24 16.69
N ASP A 266 12.27 2.72 15.75
CA ASP A 266 10.98 2.10 15.37
C ASP A 266 11.20 0.78 14.63
N ILE A 267 11.02 -0.35 15.32
CA ILE A 267 11.34 -1.69 14.78
C ILE A 267 10.42 -2.08 13.61
N ARG A 268 9.20 -1.56 13.57
CA ARG A 268 8.26 -1.86 12.47
C ARG A 268 8.65 -1.10 11.21
N ALA A 269 9.10 0.14 11.34
CA ALA A 269 9.62 0.91 10.21
C ALA A 269 10.90 0.26 9.68
N ILE A 270 11.78 -0.21 10.59
CA ILE A 270 12.98 -0.99 10.24
C ILE A 270 12.62 -2.26 9.47
N MET A 271 11.66 -3.06 9.96
CA MET A 271 11.20 -4.28 9.30
C MET A 271 10.77 -3.99 7.86
N THR A 272 9.84 -3.05 7.67
CA THR A 272 9.35 -2.70 6.33
C THR A 272 10.49 -2.23 5.42
N TYR A 273 11.40 -1.40 5.94
CA TYR A 273 12.58 -0.94 5.19
C TYR A 273 13.49 -2.09 4.77
N VAL A 274 13.85 -2.97 5.70
CA VAL A 274 14.76 -4.11 5.47
C VAL A 274 14.14 -5.10 4.49
N CYS A 275 12.86 -5.47 4.66
CA CYS A 275 12.15 -6.35 3.73
C CYS A 275 12.17 -5.79 2.30
N VAL A 276 11.91 -4.49 2.11
CA VAL A 276 11.95 -3.86 0.78
C VAL A 276 13.36 -3.83 0.20
N LYS A 277 14.38 -3.49 0.99
CA LYS A 277 15.78 -3.43 0.53
C LYS A 277 16.34 -4.80 0.18
N LEU A 278 16.05 -5.83 0.98
CA LEU A 278 16.46 -7.20 0.67
C LEU A 278 15.71 -7.73 -0.55
N LEU A 279 14.42 -7.42 -0.69
CA LEU A 279 13.65 -7.81 -1.87
C LEU A 279 14.22 -7.18 -3.15
N LYS A 280 14.68 -5.93 -3.11
CA LYS A 280 15.40 -5.29 -4.23
C LYS A 280 16.67 -6.07 -4.63
N ASN A 281 17.31 -6.71 -3.67
CA ASN A 281 18.45 -7.61 -3.86
C ASN A 281 18.03 -9.07 -4.12
N ARG A 282 16.75 -9.31 -4.45
CA ARG A 282 16.16 -10.63 -4.74
C ARG A 282 16.15 -11.61 -3.56
N ILE A 283 16.23 -11.11 -2.33
CA ILE A 283 16.14 -11.89 -1.09
C ILE A 283 14.80 -11.58 -0.42
N VAL A 284 13.94 -12.58 -0.28
CA VAL A 284 12.62 -12.42 0.35
C VAL A 284 12.69 -12.78 1.83
N ILE A 285 12.40 -11.81 2.70
CA ILE A 285 12.19 -12.03 4.13
C ILE A 285 10.78 -11.57 4.53
N GLU A 286 10.04 -12.46 5.18
CA GLU A 286 8.71 -12.16 5.72
C GLU A 286 8.78 -11.62 7.14
N GLU A 287 7.68 -11.04 7.64
CA GLU A 287 7.64 -10.40 8.96
C GLU A 287 8.07 -11.34 10.10
N GLU A 288 7.62 -12.60 10.07
CA GLU A 288 7.98 -13.60 11.08
C GLU A 288 9.48 -13.93 11.04
N SER A 289 10.03 -14.19 9.85
CA SER A 289 11.45 -14.46 9.65
C SER A 289 12.33 -13.27 10.04
N PHE A 290 11.83 -12.04 9.84
CA PHE A 290 12.50 -10.83 10.34
C PHE A 290 12.63 -10.87 11.86
N TYR A 291 11.54 -11.15 12.60
CA TYR A 291 11.62 -11.21 14.06
C TYR A 291 12.45 -12.38 14.59
N GLU A 292 12.49 -13.51 13.89
CA GLU A 292 13.44 -14.59 14.22
C GLU A 292 14.90 -14.14 14.03
N ALA A 293 15.21 -13.42 12.95
CA ALA A 293 16.54 -12.83 12.77
C ALA A 293 16.90 -11.83 13.89
N ILE A 294 15.92 -11.05 14.40
CA ILE A 294 16.13 -10.17 15.56
C ILE A 294 16.47 -10.97 16.83
N LYS A 295 15.86 -12.14 17.04
CA LYS A 295 16.21 -13.01 18.18
C LYS A 295 17.63 -13.56 18.06
N SER A 296 18.07 -13.91 16.86
CA SER A 296 19.47 -14.29 16.60
C SER A 296 20.42 -13.13 16.95
N LEU A 297 20.16 -11.92 16.44
CA LEU A 297 20.96 -10.73 16.77
C LEU A 297 20.97 -10.39 18.28
N TRP A 298 19.89 -10.70 19.00
CA TRP A 298 19.85 -10.55 20.46
C TRP A 298 20.76 -11.57 21.14
N SER A 299 20.71 -12.83 20.70
CA SER A 299 21.57 -13.90 21.23
C SER A 299 23.06 -13.63 20.98
N GLU A 300 23.37 -12.94 19.88
CA GLU A 300 24.72 -12.49 19.53
C GLU A 300 25.15 -11.20 20.26
N GLY A 301 24.26 -10.59 21.06
CA GLY A 301 24.55 -9.38 21.82
C GLY A 301 24.54 -8.08 20.99
N ILE A 302 24.12 -8.12 19.72
CA ILE A 302 23.98 -6.94 18.85
C ILE A 302 22.73 -6.15 19.22
N VAL A 303 21.60 -6.84 19.39
CA VAL A 303 20.36 -6.24 19.90
C VAL A 303 20.37 -6.31 21.42
N LYS A 304 20.31 -5.15 22.07
CA LYS A 304 20.28 -5.04 23.54
C LYS A 304 18.89 -5.31 24.10
N SER A 305 17.86 -4.76 23.46
CA SER A 305 16.48 -4.98 23.88
C SER A 305 15.46 -4.70 22.78
N VAL A 306 14.31 -5.37 22.87
CA VAL A 306 13.11 -5.11 22.07
C VAL A 306 11.98 -4.72 23.02
N MET A 307 11.36 -3.57 22.77
CA MET A 307 10.28 -3.02 23.61
C MET A 307 8.94 -3.24 22.92
N LEU A 308 7.95 -3.69 23.69
CA LEU A 308 6.60 -3.91 23.22
C LEU A 308 5.77 -2.62 23.28
N GLY A 309 4.90 -2.42 22.29
CA GLY A 309 3.90 -1.37 22.33
C GLY A 309 2.67 -1.75 23.15
N ARG A 310 1.71 -0.84 23.26
CA ARG A 310 0.44 -1.05 24.00
C ARG A 310 -0.36 -2.28 23.56
N ASN A 311 -0.15 -2.75 22.33
CA ASN A 311 -0.81 -3.92 21.77
C ASN A 311 -0.02 -5.22 21.98
N GLY A 312 1.02 -5.21 22.82
CA GLY A 312 1.85 -6.38 23.11
C GLY A 312 2.78 -6.80 21.98
N LYS A 313 2.81 -6.06 20.85
CA LYS A 313 3.67 -6.35 19.71
C LYS A 313 4.95 -5.51 19.76
N PRO A 314 6.08 -5.98 19.21
CA PRO A 314 7.30 -5.18 19.10
C PRO A 314 7.02 -3.80 18.50
N ALA A 315 7.59 -2.76 19.11
CA ALA A 315 7.42 -1.37 18.71
C ALA A 315 8.77 -0.66 18.59
N HIS A 316 9.71 -0.95 19.49
CA HIS A 316 11.03 -0.33 19.47
C HIS A 316 12.16 -1.34 19.68
N VAL A 317 13.35 -0.99 19.20
CA VAL A 317 14.58 -1.76 19.38
C VAL A 317 15.73 -0.85 19.81
N LEU A 318 16.65 -1.38 20.60
CA LEU A 318 17.88 -0.73 21.04
C LEU A 318 19.07 -1.65 20.70
N LEU A 319 20.10 -1.10 20.06
CA LEU A 319 21.35 -1.82 19.82
C LEU A 319 22.34 -1.65 20.96
N SER A 320 23.27 -2.60 21.09
CA SER A 320 24.40 -2.51 22.01
C SER A 320 25.38 -1.43 21.55
N GLU A 321 25.99 -0.71 22.50
CA GLU A 321 26.88 0.45 22.21
C GLU A 321 28.19 0.06 21.50
N ALA A 322 28.51 -1.23 21.44
CA ALA A 322 29.74 -1.77 20.86
C ALA A 322 29.64 -2.15 19.35
N THR A 323 28.57 -1.74 18.63
CA THR A 323 28.28 -2.23 17.27
C THR A 323 28.03 -1.19 16.19
#